data_AF-A0A955ZS30-F1
#
_entry.id   AF-A0A955ZS30-F1
#
_cell.length_a   1.000
_cell.length_b   1.000
_cell.length_c   1.000
_cell.angle_alpha   90.00
_cell.angle_beta   90.00
_cell.angle_gamma   90.00
#
_symmetry.space_group_name_H-M   'P 1'
#
loop_
_entity.id
_entity.type
_entity.pdbx_description
1 polymer ?
#
loop_
_entity_poly.entity_id
_entity_poly.type
_entity_poly.pdbx_seq_one_letter_code
_entity_poly.pdbx_strand_id
1 'polypeptide(L)'
;MYLNHFGLSGMPFEATSNGRIYVELPDHREAFNTILFALRSGEGFVKVVGEVGTGKTALCRNLLTALDGEFVTAYLPNPAMRATDLLLSLADELGAALPARTSAHVLKQQTRDLLLAIAREGGRVVILVDEAQTMPAATLEELRLLSNLETSDGKLVQVVLFGQPELDEKLEHYSLRQLQQRISFSARLEPLGREECRYYVSERLAQCGAGPQPIFTPAAIDRIHRASGGIPRLVNVLCHKSLIAAFSDGEYQVSRRHVSRAKSDTEGIQRWQTRPLWGNRTTPARRRGQTGSIQGWRSFPG
;
A
#
# COMPACT_ATOMS: atom_id res chain seq x y z
N MET A 1 -5.66 -7.52 -29.78
CA MET A 1 -5.98 -6.75 -31.01
C MET A 1 -5.19 -5.45 -31.07
N TYR A 2 -5.30 -4.53 -30.10
CA TYR A 2 -4.47 -3.31 -30.11
C TYR A 2 -2.98 -3.55 -29.81
N LEU A 3 -2.61 -4.65 -29.14
CA LEU A 3 -1.22 -4.95 -28.79
C LEU A 3 -0.30 -4.94 -30.01
N ASN A 4 -0.62 -5.71 -31.05
CA ASN A 4 0.15 -5.74 -32.30
C ASN A 4 0.16 -4.37 -33.00
N HIS A 5 -0.95 -3.64 -32.96
CA HIS A 5 -1.06 -2.30 -33.56
C HIS A 5 -0.08 -1.30 -32.92
N PHE A 6 0.10 -1.36 -31.60
CA PHE A 6 1.04 -0.50 -30.88
C PHE A 6 2.42 -1.14 -30.63
N GLY A 7 2.67 -2.33 -31.19
CA GLY A 7 3.94 -3.06 -31.00
C GLY A 7 4.19 -3.54 -29.57
N LEU A 8 3.14 -3.83 -28.80
CA LEU A 8 3.23 -4.26 -27.40
C LEU A 8 3.23 -5.78 -27.26
N SER A 9 4.07 -6.30 -26.36
CA SER A 9 4.17 -7.73 -26.05
C SER A 9 3.22 -8.21 -24.93
N GLY A 10 2.61 -7.28 -24.21
CA GLY A 10 1.68 -7.55 -23.11
C GLY A 10 0.72 -6.40 -22.87
N MET A 11 -0.28 -6.60 -22.00
CA MET A 11 -1.27 -5.58 -21.65
C MET A 11 -0.70 -4.58 -20.63
N PRO A 12 -0.31 -3.35 -21.02
CA PRO A 12 0.39 -2.42 -20.13
C PRO A 12 -0.46 -1.96 -18.95
N PHE A 13 -1.78 -1.85 -19.12
CA PHE A 13 -2.70 -1.25 -18.14
C PHE A 13 -3.73 -2.22 -17.56
N GLU A 14 -3.47 -3.52 -17.66
CA GLU A 14 -4.31 -4.52 -17.00
C GLU A 14 -4.20 -4.42 -15.47
N ALA A 15 -5.29 -4.77 -14.77
CA ALA A 15 -5.26 -4.86 -13.32
C ALA A 15 -4.30 -5.97 -12.92
N THR A 16 -3.18 -5.60 -12.31
CA THR A 16 -2.10 -6.51 -11.92
C THR A 16 -2.49 -7.31 -10.68
N SER A 17 -3.37 -8.29 -10.83
CA SER A 17 -3.58 -9.33 -9.80
C SER A 17 -2.36 -10.24 -9.65
N ASN A 18 -1.49 -10.34 -10.67
CA ASN A 18 -0.33 -11.24 -10.71
C ASN A 18 1.05 -10.55 -10.70
N GLY A 19 1.15 -9.27 -10.33
CA GLY A 19 2.44 -8.61 -10.08
C GLY A 19 3.36 -8.37 -11.30
N ARG A 20 2.90 -8.62 -12.54
CA ARG A 20 3.76 -8.57 -13.74
C ARG A 20 4.27 -7.17 -14.14
N ILE A 21 3.61 -6.11 -13.69
CA ILE A 21 3.96 -4.72 -14.03
C ILE A 21 3.92 -3.92 -12.73
N TYR A 22 5.09 -3.55 -12.24
CA TYR A 22 5.26 -2.66 -11.10
C TYR A 22 6.07 -1.46 -11.56
N VAL A 23 5.55 -0.26 -11.31
CA VAL A 23 6.29 0.99 -11.53
C VAL A 23 6.66 1.53 -10.16
N GLU A 24 7.95 1.73 -9.95
CA GLU A 24 8.46 2.34 -8.73
C GLU A 24 8.16 3.84 -8.76
N LEU A 25 7.31 4.28 -7.84
CA LEU A 25 6.94 5.68 -7.66
C LEU A 25 7.68 6.26 -6.45
N PRO A 26 8.09 7.55 -6.47
CA PRO A 26 8.83 8.16 -5.36
C PRO A 26 8.17 7.96 -4.00
N ASP A 27 6.88 8.26 -3.88
CA ASP A 27 6.11 8.11 -2.64
C ASP A 27 6.00 6.66 -2.17
N HIS A 28 5.92 5.71 -3.12
CA HIS A 28 5.92 4.29 -2.80
C HIS A 28 7.27 3.86 -2.24
N ARG A 29 8.38 4.36 -2.82
CA ARG A 29 9.74 4.08 -2.35
C ARG A 29 9.98 4.66 -0.97
N GLU A 30 9.52 5.89 -0.73
CA GLU A 30 9.61 6.52 0.59
C GLU A 30 8.80 5.74 1.63
N ALA A 31 7.56 5.38 1.32
CA ALA A 31 6.71 4.57 2.19
C ALA A 31 7.35 3.20 2.48
N PHE A 32 7.85 2.52 1.45
CA PHE A 32 8.54 1.24 1.56
C PHE A 32 9.74 1.32 2.51
N ASN A 33 10.62 2.30 2.31
CA ASN A 33 11.81 2.50 3.14
C ASN A 33 11.44 2.86 4.58
N THR A 34 10.41 3.67 4.78
CA THR A 34 9.90 4.01 6.12
C THR A 34 9.42 2.77 6.85
N ILE A 35 8.69 1.88 6.16
CA ILE A 35 8.19 0.64 6.74
C ILE A 35 9.35 -0.29 7.09
N LEU A 36 10.31 -0.51 6.17
CA LEU A 36 11.47 -1.37 6.45
C LEU A 36 12.31 -0.84 7.61
N PHE A 37 12.53 0.47 7.68
CA PHE A 37 13.25 1.09 8.78
C PHE A 37 12.54 0.84 10.11
N ALA A 38 11.23 1.09 10.18
CA ALA A 38 10.45 0.88 11.38
C ALA A 38 10.43 -0.60 11.81
N LEU A 39 10.25 -1.52 10.86
CA LEU A 39 10.26 -2.95 11.14
C LEU A 39 11.62 -3.41 11.69
N ARG A 40 12.72 -3.03 11.04
CA ARG A 40 14.08 -3.39 11.49
C ARG A 40 14.48 -2.74 12.81
N SER A 41 13.90 -1.59 13.14
CA SER A 41 14.09 -0.91 14.43
C SER A 41 13.23 -1.48 15.56
N GLY A 42 12.39 -2.50 15.28
CA GLY A 42 11.54 -3.13 16.29
C GLY A 42 10.28 -2.33 16.65
N GLU A 43 9.87 -1.38 15.81
CA GLU A 43 8.68 -0.56 16.07
C GLU A 43 7.39 -1.37 15.92
N GLY A 44 6.48 -1.21 16.89
CA GLY A 44 5.31 -2.08 17.01
C GLY A 44 4.23 -1.85 15.95
N PHE A 45 3.99 -0.60 15.55
CA PHE A 45 2.98 -0.27 14.53
C PHE A 45 3.49 0.73 13.49
N VAL A 46 3.18 0.43 12.24
CA VAL A 46 3.35 1.31 11.09
C VAL A 46 2.02 1.45 10.38
N LYS A 47 1.68 2.65 9.93
CA LYS A 47 0.44 2.92 9.20
C LYS A 47 0.73 3.51 7.82
N VAL A 48 0.09 2.99 6.79
CA VAL A 48 0.13 3.52 5.43
C VAL A 48 -1.28 3.86 4.98
N VAL A 49 -1.53 5.12 4.65
CA VAL A 49 -2.83 5.59 4.20
C VAL A 49 -2.76 6.08 2.77
N GLY A 50 -3.80 5.85 1.97
CA GLY A 50 -3.91 6.43 0.64
C GLY A 50 -5.28 6.17 0.04
N GLU A 51 -5.66 6.94 -0.97
CA GLU A 51 -6.94 6.79 -1.65
C GLU A 51 -7.09 5.41 -2.33
N VAL A 52 -8.32 5.05 -2.69
CA VAL A 52 -8.57 3.81 -3.45
C VAL A 52 -7.81 3.84 -4.77
N GLY A 53 -6.98 2.82 -5.00
CA GLY A 53 -6.24 2.67 -6.26
C GLY A 53 -4.93 3.44 -6.34
N THR A 54 -4.43 4.00 -5.23
CA THR A 54 -3.05 4.56 -5.14
C THR A 54 -1.96 3.49 -5.10
N GLY A 55 -2.32 2.20 -4.93
CA GLY A 55 -1.37 1.09 -5.01
C GLY A 55 -0.85 0.57 -3.66
N LYS A 56 -1.60 0.82 -2.57
CA LYS A 56 -1.36 0.22 -1.24
C LYS A 56 -1.15 -1.30 -1.29
N THR A 57 -2.04 -2.04 -1.94
CA THR A 57 -1.93 -3.51 -2.08
C THR A 57 -0.67 -3.93 -2.85
N ALA A 58 -0.25 -3.15 -3.86
CA ALA A 58 0.99 -3.43 -4.58
C ALA A 58 2.22 -3.22 -3.68
N LEU A 59 2.23 -2.13 -2.90
CA LEU A 59 3.26 -1.89 -1.89
C LEU A 59 3.31 -3.00 -0.83
N CYS A 60 2.16 -3.45 -0.33
CA CYS A 60 2.05 -4.54 0.64
C CYS A 60 2.64 -5.86 0.10
N ARG A 61 2.33 -6.23 -1.15
CA ARG A 61 2.91 -7.43 -1.78
C ARG A 61 4.41 -7.34 -2.00
N ASN A 62 4.91 -6.18 -2.39
CA ASN A 62 6.35 -5.96 -2.50
C ASN A 62 7.04 -6.08 -1.14
N LEU A 63 6.39 -5.62 -0.06
CA LEU A 63 6.89 -5.81 1.30
C LEU A 63 6.92 -7.28 1.71
N LEU A 64 5.87 -8.06 1.44
CA LEU A 64 5.88 -9.51 1.71
C LEU A 64 7.09 -10.19 1.07
N THR A 65 7.40 -9.84 -0.18
CA THR A 65 8.56 -10.39 -0.90
C THR A 65 9.89 -9.94 -0.28
N ALA A 66 9.97 -8.70 0.18
CA ALA A 66 11.20 -8.14 0.74
C ALA A 66 11.47 -8.55 2.19
N LEU A 67 10.44 -8.95 2.93
CA LEU A 67 10.53 -9.43 4.31
C LEU A 67 10.79 -10.95 4.39
N ASP A 68 10.63 -11.66 3.27
CA ASP A 68 10.87 -13.09 3.18
C ASP A 68 12.31 -13.44 3.63
N GLY A 69 12.44 -14.47 4.46
CA GLY A 69 13.69 -14.87 5.08
C GLY A 69 14.19 -14.00 6.26
N GLU A 70 13.70 -12.77 6.43
CA GLU A 70 14.06 -11.91 7.57
C GLU A 70 12.99 -11.90 8.68
N PHE A 71 11.72 -12.04 8.29
CA PHE A 71 10.57 -12.04 9.20
C PHE A 71 9.60 -13.18 8.85
N VAL A 72 8.85 -13.63 9.86
CA VAL A 72 7.69 -14.50 9.63
C VAL A 72 6.48 -13.61 9.37
N THR A 73 5.96 -13.61 8.16
CA THR A 73 4.89 -12.70 7.75
C THR A 73 3.52 -13.37 7.77
N ALA A 74 2.50 -12.64 8.22
CA ALA A 74 1.10 -13.02 8.04
C ALA A 74 0.35 -11.92 7.26
N TYR A 75 -0.34 -12.28 6.18
CA TYR A 75 -1.05 -11.32 5.33
C TYR A 75 -2.57 -11.40 5.52
N LEU A 76 -3.19 -10.27 5.85
CA LEU A 76 -4.62 -10.16 6.10
C LEU A 76 -5.25 -9.19 5.08
N PRO A 77 -5.70 -9.66 3.90
CA PRO A 77 -6.19 -8.82 2.82
C PRO A 77 -7.56 -8.18 3.06
N ASN A 78 -8.42 -8.82 3.88
CA ASN A 78 -9.78 -8.36 4.15
C ASN A 78 -10.14 -8.59 5.63
N PRO A 79 -9.76 -7.66 6.52
CA PRO A 79 -9.88 -7.84 7.96
C PRO A 79 -11.25 -7.37 8.49
N ALA A 80 -12.30 -7.37 7.66
CA ALA A 80 -13.68 -7.08 8.05
C ALA A 80 -14.31 -8.24 8.86
N MET A 81 -13.61 -8.67 9.92
CA MET A 81 -13.88 -9.89 10.67
C MET A 81 -13.81 -9.65 12.18
N ARG A 82 -14.35 -10.59 12.97
CA ARG A 82 -14.33 -10.49 14.43
C ARG A 82 -12.93 -10.80 14.96
N ALA A 83 -12.66 -10.42 16.21
CA ALA A 83 -11.38 -10.71 16.86
C ALA A 83 -11.03 -12.21 16.89
N THR A 84 -12.01 -13.11 17.04
CA THR A 84 -11.77 -14.55 16.98
C THR A 84 -11.36 -15.02 15.58
N ASP A 85 -11.96 -14.45 14.54
CA ASP A 85 -11.69 -14.80 13.15
C ASP A 85 -10.30 -14.28 12.74
N LEU A 86 -9.90 -13.12 13.27
CA LEU A 86 -8.53 -12.61 13.14
C LEU A 86 -7.51 -13.60 13.72
N LEU A 87 -7.74 -14.11 14.93
CA LEU A 87 -6.81 -15.05 15.57
C LEU A 87 -6.68 -16.37 14.80
N LEU A 88 -7.80 -16.86 14.25
CA LEU A 88 -7.80 -18.04 13.38
C LEU A 88 -7.04 -17.79 12.08
N SER A 89 -7.31 -16.66 11.42
CA SER A 89 -6.65 -16.28 10.16
C SER A 89 -5.15 -16.07 10.36
N LEU A 90 -4.76 -15.43 11.48
CA LEU A 90 -3.36 -15.24 11.84
C LEU A 90 -2.66 -16.57 12.06
N ALA A 91 -3.29 -17.52 12.76
CA ALA A 91 -2.69 -18.83 12.96
C ALA A 91 -2.50 -19.58 11.63
N ASP A 92 -3.51 -19.55 10.75
CA ASP A 92 -3.47 -20.18 9.43
C ASP A 92 -2.32 -19.62 8.56
N GLU A 93 -2.22 -18.29 8.48
CA GLU A 93 -1.13 -17.60 7.78
C GLU A 93 0.26 -17.90 8.36
N LEU A 94 0.34 -18.19 9.66
CA LEU A 94 1.58 -18.61 10.35
C LEU A 94 1.81 -20.14 10.28
N GLY A 95 1.02 -20.88 9.51
CA GLY A 95 1.17 -22.32 9.29
C GLY A 95 0.61 -23.21 10.39
N ALA A 96 -0.26 -22.70 11.25
CA ALA A 96 -0.86 -23.43 12.37
C ALA A 96 -2.39 -23.52 12.26
N ALA A 97 -2.92 -24.73 12.35
CA ALA A 97 -4.37 -24.95 12.38
C ALA A 97 -4.90 -24.91 13.83
N LEU A 98 -5.65 -23.86 14.16
CA LEU A 98 -6.35 -23.76 15.45
C LEU A 98 -7.80 -24.25 15.35
N PRO A 99 -8.37 -24.86 16.41
CA PRO A 99 -9.73 -25.35 16.37
C PRO A 99 -10.74 -24.20 16.36
N ALA A 100 -11.56 -24.13 15.31
CA ALA A 100 -12.55 -23.05 15.16
C ALA A 100 -13.68 -23.07 16.22
N ARG A 101 -13.96 -24.22 16.84
CA ARG A 101 -15.03 -24.39 17.86
C ARG A 101 -14.47 -24.40 19.28
N THR A 102 -13.79 -23.33 19.62
CA THR A 102 -13.12 -23.15 20.90
C THR A 102 -13.51 -21.81 21.53
N SER A 103 -13.37 -21.69 22.85
CA SER A 103 -13.64 -20.42 23.53
C SER A 103 -12.65 -19.34 23.07
N ALA A 104 -13.08 -18.08 23.04
CA ALA A 104 -12.21 -16.97 22.67
C ALA A 104 -10.95 -16.88 23.56
N HIS A 105 -11.06 -17.28 24.84
CA HIS A 105 -9.92 -17.31 25.76
C HIS A 105 -8.86 -18.32 25.32
N VAL A 106 -9.27 -19.54 24.98
CA VAL A 106 -8.33 -20.59 24.55
C VAL A 106 -7.73 -20.25 23.19
N LEU A 107 -8.49 -19.67 22.25
CA LEU A 107 -7.93 -19.18 20.98
C LEU A 107 -6.83 -18.14 21.20
N LYS A 108 -7.07 -17.14 22.07
CA LYS A 108 -6.05 -16.14 22.42
C LYS A 108 -4.80 -16.77 23.01
N GLN A 109 -4.97 -17.74 23.90
CA GLN A 109 -3.85 -18.45 24.51
C GLN A 109 -3.04 -19.22 23.46
N GLN A 110 -3.72 -19.98 22.59
CA GLN A 110 -3.06 -20.75 21.54
C GLN A 110 -2.35 -19.86 20.52
N THR A 111 -2.95 -18.75 20.10
CA THR A 111 -2.28 -17.78 19.23
C THR A 111 -1.07 -17.16 19.91
N ARG A 112 -1.15 -16.83 21.20
CA ARG A 112 0.01 -16.34 21.97
C ARG A 112 1.13 -17.37 22.04
N ASP A 113 0.79 -18.63 22.30
CA ASP A 113 1.77 -19.72 22.41
C ASP A 113 2.46 -19.96 21.06
N LEU A 114 1.73 -19.88 19.95
CA LEU A 114 2.27 -19.92 18.59
C LEU A 114 3.28 -18.78 18.34
N LEU A 115 2.91 -17.54 18.65
CA LEU A 115 3.79 -16.38 18.47
C LEU A 115 5.06 -16.48 19.33
N LEU A 116 4.95 -17.01 20.55
CA LEU A 116 6.08 -17.28 21.43
C LEU A 116 6.97 -18.43 20.92
N ALA A 117 6.40 -19.43 20.26
CA ALA A 117 7.17 -20.51 19.65
C ALA A 117 8.06 -19.97 18.52
N ILE A 118 7.48 -19.17 17.62
CA ILE A 118 8.22 -18.49 16.54
C ILE A 118 9.36 -17.63 17.12
N ALA A 119 9.07 -16.88 18.18
CA ALA A 119 10.06 -16.06 18.86
C ALA A 119 11.24 -16.85 19.44
N ARG A 120 10.98 -18.03 20.03
CA ARG A 120 12.02 -18.90 20.60
C ARG A 120 12.95 -19.46 19.53
N GLU A 121 12.48 -19.57 18.30
CA GLU A 121 13.28 -19.95 17.13
C GLU A 121 14.05 -18.76 16.53
N GLY A 122 13.98 -17.57 17.15
CA GLY A 122 14.62 -16.34 16.69
C GLY A 122 13.79 -15.57 15.65
N GLY A 123 12.57 -16.01 15.35
CA GLY A 123 11.68 -15.37 14.38
C GLY A 123 11.00 -14.12 14.96
N ARG A 124 10.82 -13.10 14.10
CA ARG A 124 10.01 -11.91 14.40
C ARG A 124 8.78 -11.91 13.50
N VAL A 125 7.60 -11.70 14.08
CA VAL A 125 6.34 -11.78 13.33
C VAL A 125 5.93 -10.40 12.83
N VAL A 126 5.65 -10.28 11.53
CA VAL A 126 5.07 -9.08 10.91
C VAL A 126 3.69 -9.39 10.39
N ILE A 127 2.68 -8.70 10.91
CA ILE A 127 1.29 -8.81 10.46
C ILE A 127 1.03 -7.65 9.49
N LEU A 128 0.81 -7.97 8.21
CA LEU A 128 0.43 -7.00 7.18
C LEU A 128 -1.07 -7.02 6.98
N VAL A 129 -1.73 -5.92 7.29
CA VAL A 129 -3.19 -5.79 7.21
C VAL A 129 -3.55 -4.86 6.06
N ASP A 130 -4.23 -5.36 5.03
CA ASP A 130 -4.79 -4.52 3.97
C ASP A 130 -6.22 -4.10 4.30
N GLU A 131 -6.70 -3.00 3.72
CA GLU A 131 -8.05 -2.45 3.96
C GLU A 131 -8.40 -2.28 5.45
N ALA A 132 -7.43 -1.89 6.30
CA ALA A 132 -7.57 -1.82 7.76
C ALA A 132 -8.68 -0.88 8.24
N GLN A 133 -9.14 0.09 7.43
CA GLN A 133 -10.31 0.91 7.75
C GLN A 133 -11.59 0.10 7.90
N THR A 134 -11.66 -1.11 7.32
CA THR A 134 -12.81 -2.01 7.43
C THR A 134 -12.86 -2.75 8.77
N MET A 135 -11.74 -2.78 9.52
CA MET A 135 -11.65 -3.53 10.77
C MET A 135 -12.57 -2.96 11.86
N PRO A 136 -13.34 -3.80 12.57
CA PRO A 136 -14.02 -3.38 13.79
C PRO A 136 -13.03 -2.87 14.84
N ALA A 137 -13.42 -1.87 15.63
CA ALA A 137 -12.56 -1.30 16.68
C ALA A 137 -12.09 -2.36 17.69
N ALA A 138 -12.95 -3.32 18.05
CA ALA A 138 -12.59 -4.44 18.92
C ALA A 138 -11.50 -5.35 18.31
N THR A 139 -11.47 -5.50 16.99
CA THR A 139 -10.47 -6.30 16.27
C THR A 139 -9.12 -5.56 16.20
N LEU A 140 -9.14 -4.23 16.00
CA LEU A 140 -7.94 -3.38 16.11
C LEU A 140 -7.35 -3.39 17.53
N GLU A 141 -8.21 -3.38 18.55
CA GLU A 141 -7.77 -3.52 19.94
C GLU A 141 -7.13 -4.88 20.22
N GLU A 142 -7.63 -5.96 19.61
CA GLU A 142 -6.99 -7.27 19.70
C GLU A 142 -5.58 -7.27 19.09
N LEU A 143 -5.38 -6.64 17.92
CA LEU A 143 -4.04 -6.45 17.34
C LEU A 143 -3.13 -5.63 18.27
N ARG A 144 -3.66 -4.57 18.89
CA ARG A 144 -2.92 -3.80 19.90
C ARG A 144 -2.48 -4.67 21.06
N LEU A 145 -3.35 -5.56 21.55
CA LEU A 145 -3.03 -6.48 22.64
C LEU A 145 -1.96 -7.51 22.22
N LEU A 146 -2.03 -8.07 21.02
CA LEU A 146 -1.01 -9.00 20.50
C LEU A 146 0.37 -8.34 20.34
N SER A 147 0.41 -7.08 19.89
CA SER A 147 1.66 -6.30 19.78
C SER A 147 2.36 -5.98 21.11
N ASN A 148 1.70 -6.24 22.25
CA ASN A 148 2.32 -6.12 23.57
C ASN A 148 3.28 -7.27 23.87
N LEU A 149 3.22 -8.35 23.10
CA LEU A 149 4.10 -9.48 23.30
C LEU A 149 5.54 -9.06 22.97
N GLU A 150 6.38 -9.13 24.00
CA GLU A 150 7.79 -8.76 23.99
C GLU A 150 8.60 -9.89 24.64
N THR A 151 9.84 -10.05 24.20
CA THR A 151 10.89 -10.82 24.89
C THR A 151 11.93 -9.87 25.48
N SER A 152 12.93 -10.41 26.17
CA SER A 152 14.12 -9.65 26.59
C SER A 152 14.80 -8.91 25.44
N ASP A 153 14.67 -9.44 24.22
CA ASP A 153 15.37 -8.95 23.03
C ASP A 153 14.52 -8.01 22.16
N GLY A 154 13.27 -7.76 22.53
CA GLY A 154 12.40 -6.77 21.88
C GLY A 154 10.99 -7.27 21.54
N LYS A 155 10.31 -6.51 20.65
CA LYS A 155 8.93 -6.77 20.21
C LYS A 155 8.84 -8.06 19.40
N LEU A 156 7.87 -8.92 19.75
CA LEU A 156 7.62 -10.17 19.03
C LEU A 156 6.73 -9.99 17.81
N VAL A 157 5.79 -9.05 17.90
CA VAL A 157 4.78 -8.81 16.88
C VAL A 157 4.82 -7.35 16.48
N GLN A 158 5.00 -7.13 15.19
CA GLN A 158 4.94 -5.83 14.55
C GLN A 158 3.80 -5.83 13.54
N VAL A 159 3.11 -4.70 13.40
CA VAL A 159 1.91 -4.60 12.56
C VAL A 159 2.05 -3.47 11.57
N VAL A 160 1.79 -3.75 10.30
CA VAL A 160 1.71 -2.75 9.23
C VAL A 160 0.27 -2.65 8.76
N LEU A 161 -0.37 -1.51 9.02
CA LEU A 161 -1.76 -1.22 8.64
C LEU A 161 -1.79 -0.44 7.33
N PHE A 162 -2.32 -1.05 6.27
CA PHE A 162 -2.67 -0.35 5.03
C PHE A 162 -4.15 -0.01 5.05
N GLY A 163 -4.49 1.24 4.79
CA GLY A 163 -5.88 1.66 4.78
C GLY A 163 -6.18 2.88 3.93
N GLN A 164 -7.46 3.18 3.81
CA GLN A 164 -7.96 4.41 3.20
C GLN A 164 -7.99 5.53 4.26
N PRO A 165 -8.17 6.82 3.89
CA PRO A 165 -8.20 7.93 4.85
C PRO A 165 -9.19 7.76 6.01
N GLU A 166 -10.24 6.97 5.82
CA GLU A 166 -11.20 6.57 6.85
C GLU A 166 -10.53 5.83 8.02
N LEU A 167 -9.34 5.24 7.82
CA LEU A 167 -8.54 4.68 8.91
C LEU A 167 -8.03 5.78 9.84
N ASP A 168 -7.62 6.94 9.31
CA ASP A 168 -7.18 8.06 10.13
C ASP A 168 -8.32 8.56 11.01
N GLU A 169 -9.50 8.76 10.41
CA GLU A 169 -10.72 9.14 11.14
C GLU A 169 -11.09 8.10 12.19
N LYS A 170 -11.00 6.81 11.84
CA LYS A 170 -11.28 5.71 12.78
C LYS A 170 -10.35 5.75 13.99
N LEU A 171 -9.06 5.96 13.78
CA LEU A 171 -8.04 5.96 14.84
C LEU A 171 -8.14 7.18 15.77
N GLU A 172 -8.81 8.26 15.35
CA GLU A 172 -9.09 9.43 16.20
C GLU A 172 -10.19 9.17 17.24
N HIS A 173 -10.99 8.11 17.10
CA HIS A 173 -11.99 7.77 18.12
C HIS A 173 -11.33 7.46 19.47
N TYR A 174 -11.95 7.95 20.55
CA TYR A 174 -11.44 7.81 21.91
C TYR A 174 -11.15 6.35 22.31
N SER A 175 -11.96 5.40 21.83
CA SER A 175 -11.78 3.96 22.06
C SER A 175 -10.48 3.39 21.47
N LEU A 176 -9.91 4.04 20.46
CA LEU A 176 -8.68 3.61 19.77
C LEU A 176 -7.46 4.50 20.07
N ARG A 177 -7.59 5.47 20.97
CA ARG A 177 -6.52 6.41 21.35
C ARG A 177 -5.22 5.68 21.73
N GLN A 178 -5.32 4.57 22.45
CA GLN A 178 -4.15 3.78 22.87
C GLN A 178 -3.42 3.13 21.68
N LEU A 179 -4.16 2.68 20.67
CA LEU A 179 -3.57 2.17 19.44
C LEU A 179 -2.95 3.31 18.64
N GLN A 180 -3.64 4.44 18.50
CA GLN A 180 -3.14 5.61 17.78
C GLN A 180 -1.78 6.09 18.33
N GLN A 181 -1.62 6.13 19.66
CA GLN A 181 -0.36 6.51 20.32
C GLN A 181 0.80 5.54 20.09
N ARG A 182 0.52 4.31 19.63
CA ARG A 182 1.54 3.29 19.32
C ARG A 182 1.98 3.29 17.87
N ILE A 183 1.31 4.04 17.01
CA ILE A 183 1.72 4.17 15.61
C ILE A 183 2.93 5.11 15.57
N SER A 184 4.13 4.51 15.62
CA SER A 184 5.39 5.24 15.64
C SER A 184 5.71 5.86 14.29
N PHE A 185 5.38 5.16 13.21
CA PHE A 185 5.64 5.59 11.84
C PHE A 185 4.36 5.61 11.02
N SER A 186 4.27 6.62 10.16
CA SER A 186 3.20 6.68 9.17
C SER A 186 3.70 7.19 7.83
N ALA A 187 3.15 6.65 6.76
CA ALA A 187 3.37 7.09 5.40
C ALA A 187 2.03 7.32 4.70
N ARG A 188 2.04 8.18 3.69
CA ARG A 188 0.87 8.48 2.87
C ARG A 188 1.21 8.24 1.40
N LEU A 189 0.33 7.55 0.68
CA LEU A 189 0.42 7.38 -0.76
C LEU A 189 -0.51 8.39 -1.42
N GLU A 190 0.09 9.37 -2.07
CA GLU A 190 -0.59 10.45 -2.77
C GLU A 190 -1.02 10.01 -4.18
N PRO A 191 -2.03 10.66 -4.78
CA PRO A 191 -2.26 10.58 -6.21
C PRO A 191 -1.05 11.09 -6.99
N LEU A 192 -0.81 10.52 -8.18
CA LEU A 192 0.30 10.92 -9.04
C LEU A 192 0.20 12.38 -9.44
N GLY A 193 1.30 13.11 -9.28
CA GLY A 193 1.48 14.40 -9.94
C GLY A 193 1.51 14.27 -11.47
N ARG A 194 1.50 15.41 -12.16
CA ARG A 194 1.48 15.45 -13.63
C ARG A 194 2.66 14.69 -14.26
N GLU A 195 3.88 14.99 -13.82
CA GLU A 195 5.10 14.37 -14.37
C GLU A 195 5.22 12.90 -13.94
N GLU A 196 4.78 12.56 -12.74
CA GLU A 196 4.73 11.17 -12.27
C GLU A 196 3.72 10.34 -13.05
N CYS A 197 2.57 10.92 -13.42
CA CYS A 197 1.60 10.29 -14.30
C CYS A 197 2.19 10.02 -15.68
N ARG A 198 2.94 11.00 -16.24
CA ARG A 198 3.66 10.81 -17.51
C ARG A 198 4.67 9.67 -17.41
N TYR A 199 5.51 9.68 -16.38
CA TYR A 199 6.51 8.64 -16.10
C TYR A 199 5.84 7.27 -15.91
N TYR A 200 4.78 7.20 -15.11
CA TYR A 200 4.03 5.99 -14.85
C TYR A 200 3.49 5.35 -16.14
N VAL A 201 2.88 6.16 -17.01
CA VAL A 201 2.36 5.68 -18.30
C VAL A 201 3.51 5.20 -19.21
N SER A 202 4.63 5.93 -19.28
CA SER A 202 5.77 5.52 -20.11
C SER A 202 6.42 4.23 -19.61
N GLU A 203 6.63 4.08 -18.31
CA GLU A 203 7.24 2.88 -17.73
C GLU A 203 6.39 1.64 -17.95
N ARG A 204 5.06 1.72 -17.76
CA ARG A 204 4.17 0.57 -18.02
C ARG A 204 4.18 0.15 -19.49
N LEU A 205 4.27 1.10 -20.42
CA LEU A 205 4.40 0.83 -21.84
C LEU A 205 5.76 0.22 -22.18
N ALA A 206 6.85 0.75 -21.62
CA ALA A 206 8.20 0.25 -21.82
C ALA A 206 8.37 -1.19 -21.33
N GLN A 207 7.82 -1.53 -20.15
CA GLN A 207 7.80 -2.90 -19.62
C GLN A 207 7.01 -3.88 -20.53
N CYS A 208 6.15 -3.37 -21.41
CA CYS A 208 5.42 -4.14 -22.42
C CYS A 208 6.02 -4.02 -23.83
N GLY A 209 7.28 -3.59 -23.96
CA GLY A 209 8.01 -3.57 -25.23
C GLY A 209 7.69 -2.40 -26.15
N ALA A 210 7.07 -1.33 -25.65
CA ALA A 210 6.83 -0.14 -26.45
C ALA A 210 8.15 0.44 -27.02
N GLY A 211 8.13 0.79 -28.31
CA GLY A 211 9.27 1.42 -28.98
C GLY A 211 9.53 2.87 -28.53
N PRO A 212 10.56 3.52 -29.10
CA PRO A 212 10.96 4.88 -28.70
C PRO A 212 9.95 5.97 -29.08
N GLN A 213 9.02 5.67 -30.00
CA GLN A 213 7.98 6.62 -30.40
C GLN A 213 6.86 6.67 -29.36
N PRO A 214 6.46 7.87 -28.90
CA PRO A 214 5.47 8.00 -27.85
C PRO A 214 4.07 7.61 -28.35
N ILE A 215 3.52 6.55 -27.76
CA ILE A 215 2.15 6.09 -28.04
C ILE A 215 1.11 7.12 -27.58
N PHE A 216 1.36 7.88 -26.51
CA PHE A 216 0.47 8.94 -26.03
C PHE A 216 1.05 10.32 -26.31
N THR A 217 0.23 11.22 -26.85
CA THR A 217 0.60 12.63 -26.96
C THR A 217 0.69 13.31 -25.58
N PRO A 218 1.49 14.38 -25.41
CA PRO A 218 1.49 15.16 -24.17
C PRO A 218 0.09 15.65 -23.75
N ALA A 219 -0.73 16.06 -24.73
CA ALA A 219 -2.10 16.49 -24.48
C ALA A 219 -3.03 15.34 -24.01
N ALA A 220 -2.76 14.10 -24.44
CA ALA A 220 -3.46 12.92 -23.95
C ALA A 220 -3.07 12.63 -22.50
N ILE A 221 -1.78 12.64 -22.16
CA ILE A 221 -1.29 12.46 -20.78
C ILE A 221 -1.89 13.51 -19.84
N ASP A 222 -1.90 14.77 -20.23
CA ASP A 222 -2.51 15.85 -19.44
C ASP A 222 -3.99 15.62 -19.19
N ARG A 223 -4.71 15.13 -20.21
CA ARG A 223 -6.13 14.80 -20.08
C ARG A 223 -6.34 13.59 -19.18
N ILE A 224 -5.47 12.58 -19.26
CA ILE A 224 -5.51 11.38 -18.41
C ILE A 224 -5.31 11.77 -16.95
N HIS A 225 -4.26 12.54 -16.64
CA HIS A 225 -3.98 13.02 -15.29
C HIS A 225 -5.17 13.80 -14.71
N ARG A 226 -5.68 14.80 -15.44
CA ARG A 226 -6.83 15.61 -14.97
C ARG A 226 -8.13 14.81 -14.81
N ALA A 227 -8.36 13.82 -15.68
CA ALA A 227 -9.56 13.00 -15.62
C ALA A 227 -9.49 11.95 -14.50
N SER A 228 -8.33 11.37 -14.26
CA SER A 228 -8.09 10.39 -13.18
C SER A 228 -7.88 11.01 -11.81
N GLY A 229 -7.55 12.31 -11.74
CA GLY A 229 -7.06 12.93 -10.51
C GLY A 229 -5.72 12.38 -10.05
N GLY A 230 -4.93 11.80 -10.96
CA GLY A 230 -3.65 11.16 -10.64
C GLY A 230 -3.77 9.76 -10.04
N ILE A 231 -4.97 9.23 -9.82
CA ILE A 231 -5.15 7.90 -9.23
C ILE A 231 -4.67 6.80 -10.20
N PRO A 232 -3.61 6.02 -9.87
CA PRO A 232 -3.04 5.01 -10.76
C PRO A 232 -4.06 4.03 -11.36
N ARG A 233 -5.01 3.53 -10.55
CA ARG A 233 -6.08 2.65 -11.05
C ARG A 233 -6.93 3.32 -12.14
N LEU A 234 -7.29 4.59 -11.97
CA LEU A 234 -8.07 5.34 -12.96
C LEU A 234 -7.22 5.73 -14.18
N VAL A 235 -5.94 6.05 -13.99
CA VAL A 235 -4.97 6.23 -15.08
C VAL A 235 -4.95 4.98 -15.95
N ASN A 236 -4.82 3.79 -15.36
CA ASN A 236 -4.81 2.53 -16.11
C ASN A 236 -6.09 2.32 -16.93
N VAL A 237 -7.26 2.55 -16.33
CA VAL A 237 -8.56 2.42 -17.03
C VAL A 237 -8.64 3.39 -18.22
N LEU A 238 -8.27 4.65 -18.02
CA LEU A 238 -8.26 5.65 -19.08
C LEU A 238 -7.28 5.30 -20.19
N CYS A 239 -6.05 4.92 -19.85
CA CYS A 239 -5.03 4.53 -20.82
C CYS A 239 -5.49 3.33 -21.65
N HIS A 240 -5.99 2.27 -20.99
CA HIS A 240 -6.48 1.07 -21.67
C HIS A 240 -7.60 1.39 -22.68
N LYS A 241 -8.63 2.13 -22.23
CA LYS A 241 -9.75 2.52 -23.11
C LYS A 241 -9.31 3.47 -24.23
N SER A 242 -8.34 4.34 -23.96
CA SER A 242 -7.81 5.26 -24.97
C SER A 242 -7.01 4.54 -26.06
N LEU A 243 -6.29 3.47 -25.70
CA LEU A 243 -5.62 2.58 -26.68
C LEU A 243 -6.65 1.89 -27.57
N ILE A 244 -7.74 1.39 -26.99
CA ILE A 244 -8.83 0.77 -27.76
C ILE A 244 -9.46 1.80 -28.71
N ALA A 245 -9.75 3.01 -28.23
CA ALA A 245 -10.33 4.06 -29.07
C ALA A 245 -9.43 4.48 -30.24
N ALA A 246 -8.12 4.66 -30.00
CA ALA A 246 -7.15 4.97 -31.05
C ALA A 246 -7.03 3.83 -32.08
N PHE A 247 -7.00 2.58 -31.61
CA PHE A 247 -6.99 1.40 -32.47
C PHE A 247 -8.23 1.33 -33.36
N SER A 248 -9.42 1.58 -32.81
CA SER A 248 -10.67 1.60 -33.58
C SER A 248 -10.70 2.69 -34.66
N ASP A 249 -9.99 3.80 -34.43
CA ASP A 249 -9.86 4.90 -35.40
C ASP A 249 -8.68 4.67 -36.38
N GLY A 250 -7.94 3.55 -36.26
CA GLY A 250 -6.75 3.25 -37.08
C GLY A 250 -5.51 4.10 -36.78
N GLU A 251 -5.50 4.84 -35.66
CA GLU A 251 -4.40 5.74 -35.32
C GLU A 251 -3.33 5.03 -34.47
N TYR A 252 -2.06 5.28 -34.77
CA TYR A 252 -0.90 4.77 -34.02
C TYR A 252 -0.51 5.66 -32.84
N GLN A 253 -1.20 6.79 -32.65
CA GLN A 253 -0.96 7.70 -31.54
C GLN A 253 -2.26 8.05 -30.82
N VAL A 254 -2.23 7.92 -29.49
CA VAL A 254 -3.34 8.28 -28.63
C VAL A 254 -3.34 9.79 -28.40
N SER A 255 -4.34 10.47 -28.97
CA SER A 255 -4.57 11.90 -28.81
C SER A 255 -5.59 12.21 -27.73
N ARG A 256 -5.73 13.50 -27.39
CA ARG A 256 -6.69 14.00 -26.38
C ARG A 256 -8.14 13.57 -26.68
N ARG A 257 -8.52 13.41 -27.95
CA ARG A 257 -9.89 13.03 -28.34
C ARG A 257 -10.23 11.60 -27.90
N HIS A 258 -9.28 10.67 -28.01
CA HIS A 258 -9.44 9.28 -27.58
C HIS A 258 -9.61 9.19 -26.07
N VAL A 259 -8.87 10.01 -25.31
CA VAL A 259 -9.03 10.10 -23.85
C VAL A 259 -10.38 10.67 -23.46
N SER A 260 -10.88 11.67 -24.20
CA SER A 260 -12.22 12.23 -23.94
C SER A 260 -13.32 11.20 -24.18
N ARG A 261 -13.21 10.39 -25.24
CA ARG A 261 -14.12 9.26 -25.50
C ARG A 261 -14.04 8.22 -24.37
N ALA A 262 -12.83 7.81 -24.00
CA ALA A 262 -12.60 6.88 -22.89
C ALA A 262 -13.15 7.40 -21.54
N LYS A 263 -13.07 8.71 -21.29
CA LYS A 263 -13.66 9.35 -20.09
C LYS A 263 -15.18 9.24 -20.11
N SER A 264 -15.82 9.57 -21.22
CA SER A 264 -17.29 9.49 -21.36
C SER A 264 -17.81 8.08 -21.11
N ASP A 265 -17.06 7.08 -21.56
CA ASP A 265 -17.41 5.66 -21.42
C ASP A 265 -17.09 5.08 -20.03
N THR A 266 -16.61 5.89 -19.08
CA THR A 266 -16.18 5.43 -17.74
C THR A 266 -16.97 6.11 -16.64
N GLU A 267 -18.04 5.44 -16.19
CA GLU A 267 -18.92 5.91 -15.11
C GLU A 267 -18.18 6.26 -13.82
N GLY A 268 -17.17 5.46 -13.44
CA GLY A 268 -16.37 5.68 -12.24
C GLY A 268 -15.66 7.04 -12.20
N ILE A 269 -15.32 7.63 -13.34
CA ILE A 269 -14.57 8.89 -13.40
C ILE A 269 -15.49 10.12 -13.22
N GLN A 270 -16.79 9.97 -13.48
CA GLN A 270 -17.76 11.06 -13.32
C GLN A 270 -18.00 11.40 -11.85
N ARG A 271 -17.85 10.41 -10.94
CA ARG A 271 -18.12 10.57 -9.49
C ARG A 271 -16.91 11.04 -8.67
N TRP A 272 -15.68 10.87 -9.14
CA TRP A 272 -14.47 11.30 -8.43
C TRP A 272 -14.28 12.83 -8.47
N GLN A 273 -14.84 13.53 -9.46
CA GLN A 273 -14.69 14.98 -9.59
C GLN A 273 -15.54 15.79 -8.60
N THR A 274 -16.47 15.15 -7.86
CA THR A 274 -17.41 15.84 -6.96
C THR A 274 -17.04 15.75 -5.48
N ARG A 275 -15.95 15.06 -5.12
CA ARG A 275 -15.43 15.02 -3.75
C ARG A 275 -14.11 15.79 -3.68
N PRO A 276 -13.96 16.76 -2.75
CA PRO A 276 -12.65 17.35 -2.51
C PRO A 276 -11.66 16.25 -2.14
N LEU A 277 -10.51 16.22 -2.80
CA LEU A 277 -9.34 15.52 -2.30
C LEU A 277 -8.93 16.25 -1.02
N TRP A 278 -9.38 15.70 0.10
CA TRP A 278 -9.21 16.22 1.45
C TRP A 278 -9.93 17.54 1.76
N GLY A 279 -10.73 17.51 2.82
CA GLY A 279 -11.17 18.71 3.49
C GLY A 279 -9.96 19.40 4.12
N ASN A 280 -9.87 20.72 3.95
CA ASN A 280 -8.90 21.60 4.60
C ASN A 280 -8.72 21.26 6.08
N ARG A 281 -7.72 20.42 6.39
CA ARG A 281 -7.16 20.28 7.74
C ARG A 281 -5.66 20.32 7.59
N THR A 282 -5.14 21.48 7.97
CA THR A 282 -3.74 21.81 8.17
C THR A 282 -2.90 20.60 8.56
N THR A 283 -1.94 20.28 7.71
CA THR A 283 -0.76 19.46 8.04
C THR A 283 -0.16 20.03 9.34
N PRO A 284 0.05 19.23 10.41
CA PRO A 284 0.96 19.67 11.45
C PRO A 284 2.34 19.76 10.77
N ALA A 285 2.95 20.94 10.88
CA ALA A 285 4.21 21.26 10.28
C ALA A 285 5.25 20.14 10.49
N ARG A 286 5.94 19.77 9.41
CA ARG A 286 7.23 19.09 9.42
C ARG A 286 8.08 19.64 10.57
N ARG A 287 8.21 18.91 11.67
CA ARG A 287 9.36 19.08 12.56
C ARG A 287 10.56 18.59 11.78
N ARG A 288 11.30 19.53 11.19
CA ARG A 288 12.67 19.27 10.73
C ARG A 288 13.42 18.70 11.92
N GLY A 289 13.71 17.40 11.88
CA GLY A 289 14.75 16.82 12.70
C GLY A 289 16.02 17.59 12.38
N GLN A 290 16.54 18.29 13.39
CA GLN A 290 17.86 18.87 13.33
C GLN A 290 18.84 17.74 13.01
N THR A 291 19.47 17.83 11.85
CA THR A 291 20.77 17.21 11.59
C THR A 291 21.74 17.77 12.62
N GLY A 292 21.84 17.10 13.77
CA GLY A 292 22.95 17.24 14.69
C GLY A 292 24.20 16.76 13.97
N SER A 293 25.02 17.72 13.55
CA SER A 293 26.39 17.52 13.12
C SER A 293 27.16 16.73 14.16
N ILE A 294 27.43 15.45 13.90
CA ILE A 294 28.45 14.70 14.63
C ILE A 294 29.81 15.09 14.02
N GLN A 295 30.28 16.28 14.37
CA GLN A 295 31.70 16.59 14.37
C GLN A 295 32.19 16.41 15.80
N GLY A 296 33.11 15.47 16.02
CA GLY A 296 33.88 15.41 17.26
C GLY A 296 34.03 14.02 17.87
N TRP A 297 34.85 13.17 17.26
CA TRP A 297 35.62 12.18 18.01
C TRP A 297 37.08 12.36 17.63
N ARG A 298 37.75 13.23 18.39
CA ARG A 298 39.20 13.29 18.48
C ARG A 298 39.66 12.11 19.33
N SER A 299 40.63 11.38 18.78
CA SER A 299 41.72 10.66 19.41
C SER A 299 41.73 10.57 20.95
N PHE A 300 41.73 9.35 21.48
CA PHE A 300 42.34 9.04 22.76
C PHE A 300 43.58 8.15 22.53
N PRO A 301 44.74 8.50 23.11
CA PRO A 301 45.92 7.64 23.13
C PRO A 301 46.00 6.85 24.45
N GLY A 302 46.71 5.71 24.40
CA GLY A 302 47.29 5.02 25.57
C GLY A 302 46.40 3.99 26.24
#